data_AF-A0A956LEA5-F1
#
_entry.id   AF-A0A956LEA5-F1
#
_cell.length_a   1.000
_cell.length_b   1.000
_cell.length_c   1.000
_cell.angle_alpha   90.00
_cell.angle_beta   90.00
_cell.angle_gamma   90.00
#
_symmetry.space_group_name_H-M   'P 1'
#
loop_
_entity.id
_entity.type
_entity.pdbx_description
1 polymer ?
#
loop_
_entity_poly.entity_id
_entity_poly.type
_entity_poly.pdbx_seq_one_letter_code
_entity_poly.pdbx_strand_id
1 'polypeptide(L)'
;MLDFIKVEGLGNDFLLLDLRDEATIDLEALAVLARRLCDRRRGVGGDGLLLVMATTNERALARMIVINHDGSRPEMCGNGIRCVALHLALETGAQDFVVDTDAGALRCEVQALNSSARAGQVRVSMGPARRGGERRPEAAPTRVFAAVSMGNPHAVTFVDARDDPEVLARTLGPGVERDPLFPDRTNVEFVRQEADGTLTTWVWERGCGITDACGTGACATAAAAVDAGLARPETPIRVALPGGPLTIVVPRATDADVIMTGPAREVFRGAVPWA
;
A
#
# COMPACT_ATOMS: atom_id res chain seq x y z
N MET A 1 16.49 19.00 -17.34
CA MET A 1 15.85 17.67 -17.42
C MET A 1 15.60 17.22 -16.00
N LEU A 2 14.51 16.50 -15.75
CA LEU A 2 14.18 15.88 -14.47
C LEU A 2 14.41 14.38 -14.62
N ASP A 3 15.35 13.84 -13.86
CA ASP A 3 15.62 12.41 -13.83
C ASP A 3 14.57 11.69 -12.97
N PHE A 4 14.20 10.48 -13.39
CA PHE A 4 13.26 9.64 -12.66
C PHE A 4 13.66 8.17 -12.73
N ILE A 5 13.18 7.43 -11.74
CA ILE A 5 13.28 5.97 -11.70
C ILE A 5 11.87 5.40 -11.74
N LYS A 6 11.56 4.60 -12.76
CA LYS A 6 10.32 3.83 -12.79
C LYS A 6 10.47 2.66 -11.83
N VAL A 7 9.57 2.58 -10.84
CA VAL A 7 9.56 1.52 -9.82
C VAL A 7 8.19 0.88 -9.75
N GLU A 8 8.11 -0.36 -9.27
CA GLU A 8 6.82 -1.00 -9.01
C GLU A 8 6.89 -1.99 -7.85
N GLY A 9 5.75 -2.17 -7.19
CA GLY A 9 5.55 -3.21 -6.19
C GLY A 9 4.19 -3.87 -6.39
N LEU A 10 4.20 -5.09 -6.93
CA LEU A 10 3.00 -5.88 -7.24
C LEU A 10 2.09 -5.20 -8.28
N GLY A 11 2.68 -4.69 -9.36
CA GLY A 11 1.98 -4.04 -10.47
C GLY A 11 1.66 -2.56 -10.24
N ASN A 12 1.58 -2.11 -8.98
CA ASN A 12 1.39 -0.70 -8.65
C ASN A 12 2.71 0.06 -8.88
N ASP A 13 2.71 0.93 -9.91
CA ASP A 13 3.93 1.46 -10.52
C ASP A 13 4.05 2.99 -10.40
N PHE A 14 5.22 3.49 -10.03
CA PHE A 14 5.46 4.90 -9.72
C PHE A 14 6.65 5.48 -10.47
N LEU A 15 6.68 6.80 -10.59
CA LEU A 15 7.88 7.54 -10.96
C LEU A 15 8.51 8.09 -9.68
N LEU A 16 9.65 7.51 -9.29
CA LEU A 16 10.41 7.96 -8.14
C LEU A 16 11.34 9.11 -8.54
N LEU A 17 11.24 10.21 -7.80
CA LEU A 17 12.08 11.40 -7.93
C LEU A 17 12.89 11.54 -6.63
N ASP A 18 14.21 11.45 -6.73
CA ASP A 18 15.09 11.72 -5.60
C ASP A 18 15.42 13.21 -5.56
N LEU A 19 14.86 13.90 -4.59
CA LEU A 19 14.93 15.33 -4.39
C LEU A 19 15.56 15.66 -3.03
N ARG A 20 16.37 14.76 -2.46
CA ARG A 20 17.03 14.98 -1.16
C ARG A 20 18.01 16.15 -1.17
N ASP A 21 18.59 16.46 -2.32
CA ASP A 21 19.54 17.56 -2.50
C ASP A 21 18.85 18.89 -2.89
N GLU A 22 17.53 18.90 -3.08
CA GLU A 22 16.78 20.08 -3.51
C GLU A 22 16.37 20.96 -2.32
N ALA A 23 16.73 22.24 -2.37
CA ALA A 23 16.50 23.17 -1.27
C ALA A 23 15.05 23.68 -1.19
N THR A 24 14.34 23.72 -2.32
CA THR A 24 12.95 24.22 -2.40
C THR A 24 12.13 23.35 -3.34
N ILE A 25 11.01 22.83 -2.84
CA ILE A 25 10.10 21.99 -3.62
C ILE A 25 8.70 22.60 -3.57
N ASP A 26 8.18 22.94 -4.75
CA ASP A 26 6.80 23.36 -4.92
C ASP A 26 5.91 22.12 -5.15
N LEU A 27 5.15 21.76 -4.10
CA LEU A 27 4.25 20.61 -4.14
C LEU A 27 3.08 20.81 -5.09
N GLU A 28 2.63 22.05 -5.32
CA GLU A 28 1.56 22.33 -6.28
C GLU A 28 2.05 22.11 -7.71
N ALA A 29 3.27 22.57 -8.03
CA ALA A 29 3.92 22.29 -9.29
C ALA A 29 4.11 20.77 -9.52
N LEU A 30 4.51 20.03 -8.47
CA LEU A 30 4.64 18.57 -8.55
C LEU A 30 3.30 17.85 -8.72
N ALA A 31 2.20 18.38 -8.17
CA ALA A 31 0.86 17.84 -8.43
C ALA A 31 0.43 18.02 -9.90
N VAL A 32 0.75 19.16 -10.51
CA VAL A 32 0.55 19.38 -11.95
C VAL A 32 1.44 18.44 -12.77
N LEU A 33 2.69 18.29 -12.36
CA LEU A 33 3.64 17.38 -13.00
C LEU A 33 3.17 15.92 -12.93
N ALA A 34 2.65 15.47 -11.80
CA ALA A 34 2.10 14.14 -11.63
C ALA A 34 1.02 13.85 -12.67
N ARG A 35 0.04 14.75 -12.83
CA ARG A 35 -1.02 14.61 -13.85
C ARG A 35 -0.46 14.46 -15.27
N ARG A 36 0.60 15.20 -15.59
CA ARG A 36 1.24 15.15 -16.91
C ARG A 36 2.05 13.87 -17.12
N LEU A 37 2.93 13.53 -16.18
CA LEU A 37 3.87 12.42 -16.34
C LEU A 37 3.21 11.06 -16.13
N CYS A 38 2.21 10.98 -15.26
CA CYS A 38 1.50 9.74 -14.96
C CYS A 38 0.46 9.36 -16.03
N ASP A 39 0.10 10.26 -16.95
CA ASP A 39 -0.74 9.91 -18.12
C ASP A 39 -0.03 8.80 -18.92
N ARG A 40 -0.65 7.62 -19.00
CA ARG A 40 -0.06 6.43 -19.66
C ARG A 40 0.02 6.52 -21.18
N ARG A 41 -0.64 7.51 -21.81
CA ARG A 41 -0.66 7.71 -23.28
C ARG A 41 0.22 8.87 -23.72
N ARG A 42 0.31 9.92 -22.90
CA ARG A 42 0.98 11.19 -23.25
C ARG A 42 2.18 11.50 -22.34
N GLY A 43 2.27 10.83 -21.20
CA GLY A 43 3.40 10.91 -20.28
C GLY A 43 4.24 9.63 -20.31
N VAL A 44 4.94 9.41 -19.21
CA VAL A 44 5.69 8.17 -18.97
C VAL A 44 4.74 7.04 -18.53
N GLY A 45 3.67 7.40 -17.82
CA GLY A 45 2.72 6.48 -17.23
C GLY A 45 3.11 6.06 -15.82
N GLY A 46 2.15 5.96 -14.92
CA GLY A 46 2.28 5.44 -13.56
C GLY A 46 1.08 5.81 -12.70
N ASP A 47 0.94 5.17 -11.54
CA ASP A 47 -0.14 5.45 -10.59
C ASP A 47 0.14 6.69 -9.72
N GLY A 48 1.39 7.16 -9.69
CA GLY A 48 1.79 8.40 -9.03
C GLY A 48 3.29 8.70 -9.08
N LEU A 49 3.67 9.79 -8.42
CA LEU A 49 5.04 10.16 -8.11
C LEU A 49 5.38 9.73 -6.67
N LEU A 50 6.61 9.24 -6.47
CA LEU A 50 7.21 9.04 -5.16
C LEU A 50 8.37 10.02 -5.01
N LEU A 51 8.23 10.99 -4.12
CA LEU A 51 9.29 11.95 -3.84
C LEU A 51 10.11 11.43 -2.67
N VAL A 52 11.41 11.28 -2.87
CA VAL A 52 12.37 11.01 -1.81
C VAL A 52 13.01 12.34 -1.44
N MET A 53 12.81 12.79 -0.21
CA MET A 53 13.20 14.12 0.25
C MET A 53 14.07 14.03 1.50
N ALA A 54 14.82 15.10 1.77
CA ALA A 54 15.50 15.24 3.05
C ALA A 54 14.48 15.23 4.18
N THR A 55 14.84 14.65 5.32
CA THR A 55 14.01 14.63 6.52
C THR A 55 14.65 15.46 7.63
N THR A 56 13.81 16.07 8.46
CA THR A 56 14.21 16.74 9.71
C THR A 56 14.18 15.79 10.91
N ASN A 57 13.69 14.56 10.75
CA ASN A 57 13.72 13.53 11.79
C ASN A 57 15.08 12.84 11.79
N GLU A 58 15.87 13.06 12.85
CA GLU A 58 17.21 12.48 13.01
C GLU A 58 17.25 10.95 13.00
N ARG A 59 16.11 10.27 13.21
CA ARG A 59 16.01 8.80 13.17
C ARG A 59 15.73 8.25 11.78
N ALA A 60 15.29 9.09 10.84
CA ALA A 60 14.91 8.68 9.50
C ALA A 60 16.01 8.97 8.49
N LEU A 61 16.19 8.06 7.53
CA LEU A 61 17.17 8.19 6.45
C LEU A 61 16.70 9.17 5.37
N ALA A 62 15.38 9.24 5.15
CA ALA A 62 14.74 10.13 4.19
C ALA A 62 13.26 10.31 4.55
N ARG A 63 12.61 11.24 3.86
CA ARG A 63 11.15 11.41 3.85
C ARG A 63 10.59 10.96 2.51
N MET A 64 9.51 10.20 2.53
CA MET A 64 8.68 9.90 1.37
C MET A 64 7.46 10.81 1.32
N ILE A 65 7.18 11.38 0.16
CA ILE A 65 5.89 12.00 -0.17
C ILE A 65 5.30 11.30 -1.39
N VAL A 66 3.99 11.04 -1.37
CA VAL A 66 3.26 10.43 -2.48
C VAL A 66 2.39 11.48 -3.15
N ILE A 67 2.39 11.52 -4.47
CA ILE A 67 1.42 12.30 -5.26
C ILE A 67 0.78 11.36 -6.27
N ASN A 68 -0.52 11.13 -6.17
CA ASN A 68 -1.25 10.27 -7.10
C ASN A 68 -1.27 10.87 -8.51
N HIS A 69 -1.59 10.05 -9.50
CA HIS A 69 -1.70 10.48 -10.90
C HIS A 69 -2.72 11.61 -11.13
N ASP A 70 -3.69 11.80 -10.25
CA ASP A 70 -4.68 12.90 -10.30
C ASP A 70 -4.21 14.18 -9.57
N GLY A 71 -3.00 14.14 -9.00
CA GLY A 71 -2.39 15.21 -8.21
C GLY A 71 -2.82 15.25 -6.74
N SER A 72 -3.66 14.32 -6.28
CA SER A 72 -4.00 14.20 -4.85
C SER A 72 -2.82 13.64 -4.04
N ARG A 73 -2.76 13.97 -2.75
CA ARG A 73 -1.69 13.56 -1.83
C ARG A 73 -2.26 12.65 -0.74
N PRO A 74 -2.15 11.32 -0.88
CA PRO A 74 -2.46 10.41 0.21
C PRO A 74 -1.37 10.47 1.28
N GLU A 75 -1.71 10.12 2.51
CA GLU A 75 -0.77 10.17 3.63
C GLU A 75 0.29 9.06 3.55
N MET A 76 -0.05 7.93 2.91
CA MET A 76 0.82 6.75 2.82
C MET A 76 0.47 5.89 1.61
N CYS A 77 1.46 5.18 1.07
CA CYS A 77 1.28 4.14 0.08
C CYS A 77 2.16 2.92 0.42
N GLY A 78 1.53 1.79 0.75
CA GLY A 78 2.24 0.58 1.17
C GLY A 78 3.12 -0.05 0.08
N ASN A 79 2.77 0.12 -1.20
CA ASN A 79 3.63 -0.32 -2.31
C ASN A 79 4.75 0.69 -2.58
N GLY A 80 4.41 1.98 -2.52
CA GLY A 80 5.37 3.07 -2.72
C GLY A 80 6.51 3.06 -1.70
N ILE A 81 6.21 2.84 -0.41
CA ILE A 81 7.24 2.79 0.64
C ILE A 81 8.23 1.65 0.43
N ARG A 82 7.79 0.49 -0.08
CA ARG A 82 8.71 -0.61 -0.43
C ARG A 82 9.64 -0.20 -1.56
N CYS A 83 9.14 0.53 -2.55
CA CYS A 83 9.96 1.04 -3.65
C CYS A 83 10.98 2.07 -3.18
N VAL A 84 10.58 3.00 -2.31
CA VAL A 84 11.49 3.99 -1.72
C VAL A 84 12.56 3.33 -0.85
N ALA A 85 12.19 2.36 -0.02
CA ALA A 85 13.14 1.61 0.79
C ALA A 85 14.14 0.84 -0.09
N LEU A 86 13.69 0.19 -1.17
CA LEU A 86 14.59 -0.46 -2.10
C LEU A 86 15.59 0.53 -2.74
N HIS A 87 15.10 1.69 -3.19
CA HIS A 87 15.95 2.74 -3.77
C HIS A 87 17.03 3.21 -2.78
N LEU A 88 16.63 3.54 -1.54
CA LEU A 88 17.56 3.96 -0.49
C LEU A 88 18.59 2.88 -0.16
N ALA A 89 18.19 1.62 -0.12
CA ALA A 89 19.10 0.50 0.12
C ALA A 89 20.11 0.31 -1.03
N LEU A 90 19.67 0.45 -2.28
CA LEU A 90 20.56 0.36 -3.45
C LEU A 90 21.60 1.49 -3.48
N GLU A 91 21.26 2.67 -2.98
CA GLU A 91 22.18 3.82 -2.97
C GLU A 91 23.10 3.88 -1.76
N THR A 92 22.58 3.57 -0.57
CA THR A 92 23.33 3.74 0.69
C THR A 92 23.97 2.45 1.18
N GLY A 93 23.51 1.29 0.69
CA GLY A 93 23.88 -0.03 1.22
C GLY A 93 23.21 -0.38 2.56
N ALA A 94 22.45 0.53 3.17
CA ALA A 94 21.70 0.25 4.38
C ALA A 94 20.54 -0.72 4.10
N GLN A 95 20.29 -1.64 5.02
CA GLN A 95 19.21 -2.65 4.88
C GLN A 95 18.18 -2.57 5.99
N ASP A 96 18.38 -1.76 7.02
CA ASP A 96 17.45 -1.54 8.13
C ASP A 96 17.52 -0.07 8.52
N PHE A 97 16.42 0.65 8.32
CA PHE A 97 16.35 2.09 8.52
C PHE A 97 14.90 2.55 8.65
N VAL A 98 14.72 3.82 8.98
CA VAL A 98 13.40 4.44 9.08
C VAL A 98 13.21 5.40 7.92
N VAL A 99 11.99 5.45 7.37
CA VAL A 99 11.57 6.42 6.37
C VAL A 99 10.38 7.20 6.93
N ASP A 100 10.46 8.52 6.89
CA ASP A 100 9.36 9.38 7.30
C ASP A 100 8.28 9.47 6.23
N THR A 101 7.02 9.51 6.65
CA THR A 101 5.86 9.70 5.77
C THR A 101 4.90 10.72 6.39
N ASP A 102 3.82 11.06 5.69
CA ASP A 102 2.74 11.89 6.26
C ASP A 102 1.91 11.12 7.29
N ALA A 103 1.93 9.78 7.26
CA ALA A 103 1.31 8.91 8.26
C ALA A 103 2.25 8.57 9.45
N GLY A 104 3.44 9.17 9.50
CA GLY A 104 4.46 8.91 10.53
C GLY A 104 5.67 8.13 10.01
N ALA A 105 6.62 7.89 10.91
CA ALA A 105 7.88 7.24 10.59
C ALA A 105 7.72 5.71 10.55
N LEU A 106 8.14 5.07 9.45
CA LEU A 106 8.00 3.63 9.24
C LEU A 106 9.38 2.97 9.17
N ARG A 107 9.60 1.93 9.97
CA ARG A 107 10.81 1.10 9.87
C ARG A 107 10.69 0.17 8.68
N CYS A 108 11.75 0.15 7.87
CA CYS A 108 11.87 -0.66 6.67
C CYS A 108 13.11 -1.54 6.77
N GLU A 109 12.96 -2.81 6.40
CA GLU A 109 14.03 -3.79 6.33
C GLU A 109 14.05 -4.40 4.92
N VAL A 110 15.16 -4.21 4.19
CA VAL A 110 15.34 -4.72 2.83
C VAL A 110 16.06 -6.05 2.88
N GLN A 111 15.39 -7.08 2.40
CA GLN A 111 15.81 -8.47 2.39
C GLN A 111 15.97 -8.97 0.95
N ALA A 112 16.78 -10.02 0.76
CA ALA A 112 17.01 -10.65 -0.54
C ALA A 112 17.35 -9.65 -1.66
N LEU A 113 18.12 -8.59 -1.34
CA LEU A 113 18.49 -7.55 -2.28
C LEU A 113 19.36 -8.13 -3.41
N ASN A 114 18.91 -7.95 -4.65
CA ASN A 114 19.68 -8.24 -5.85
C ASN A 114 20.01 -6.93 -6.55
N SER A 115 21.21 -6.39 -6.30
CA SER A 115 21.64 -5.10 -6.85
C SER A 115 21.73 -5.11 -8.38
N SER A 116 22.06 -6.25 -9.00
CA SER A 116 22.13 -6.37 -10.46
C SER A 116 20.74 -6.31 -11.10
N ALA A 117 19.75 -6.99 -10.50
CA ALA A 117 18.37 -6.95 -10.94
C ALA A 117 17.58 -5.74 -10.41
N ARG A 118 18.20 -4.94 -9.53
CA ARG A 118 17.61 -3.80 -8.82
C ARG A 118 16.25 -4.13 -8.21
N ALA A 119 16.19 -5.26 -7.50
CA ALA A 119 14.98 -5.83 -6.93
C ALA A 119 15.24 -6.43 -5.53
N GLY A 120 14.21 -6.49 -4.69
CA GLY A 120 14.31 -7.08 -3.36
C GLY A 120 12.95 -7.33 -2.71
N GLN A 121 12.97 -7.87 -1.49
CA GLN A 121 11.81 -7.97 -0.60
C GLN A 121 11.94 -6.89 0.46
N VAL A 122 10.88 -6.13 0.72
CA VAL A 122 10.89 -5.11 1.75
C VAL A 122 9.87 -5.45 2.80
N ARG A 123 10.35 -5.54 4.04
CA ARG A 123 9.57 -5.71 5.26
C ARG A 123 9.34 -4.34 5.89
N VAL A 124 8.09 -4.00 6.17
CA VAL A 124 7.66 -2.68 6.65
C VAL A 124 6.85 -2.85 7.93
N SER A 125 7.19 -2.08 8.95
CA SER A 125 6.36 -1.93 10.16
C SER A 125 5.18 -1.01 9.84
N MET A 126 3.97 -1.57 9.71
CA MET A 126 2.77 -0.87 9.22
C MET A 126 1.96 -0.19 10.34
N GLY A 127 2.45 -0.21 11.58
CA GLY A 127 1.69 0.23 12.74
C GLY A 127 0.68 -0.82 13.23
N PRO A 128 0.05 -0.58 14.39
CA PRO A 128 -0.92 -1.51 14.97
C PRO A 128 -2.26 -1.48 14.23
N ALA A 129 -2.86 -2.66 14.05
CA ALA A 129 -4.22 -2.77 13.54
C ALA A 129 -5.24 -2.38 14.63
N ARG A 130 -6.04 -1.34 14.40
CA ARG A 130 -7.11 -0.93 15.32
C ARG A 130 -8.42 -1.60 14.92
N ARG A 131 -9.01 -2.38 15.85
CA ARG A 131 -10.24 -3.14 15.60
C ARG A 131 -11.47 -2.30 15.94
N GLY A 132 -12.36 -2.13 14.98
CA GLY A 132 -13.65 -1.44 15.12
C GLY A 132 -14.82 -2.37 15.42
N GLY A 133 -14.59 -3.69 15.40
CA GLY A 133 -15.62 -4.72 15.55
C GLY A 133 -16.41 -4.97 14.26
N GLU A 134 -17.45 -5.80 14.36
CA GLU A 134 -18.28 -6.17 13.21
C GLU A 134 -19.29 -5.07 12.83
N ARG A 135 -19.57 -4.95 11.53
CA ARG A 135 -20.55 -4.05 10.94
C ARG A 135 -21.37 -4.79 9.87
N ARG A 136 -22.60 -4.36 9.66
CA ARG A 136 -23.51 -4.86 8.60
C ARG A 136 -24.01 -3.68 7.77
N PRO A 137 -23.31 -3.33 6.68
CA PRO A 137 -23.71 -2.24 5.78
C PRO A 137 -25.09 -2.49 5.17
N GLU A 138 -25.86 -1.43 4.94
CA GLU A 138 -27.17 -1.50 4.28
C GLU A 138 -27.04 -1.99 2.84
N ALA A 139 -25.94 -1.65 2.17
CA ALA A 139 -25.63 -2.12 0.82
C ALA A 139 -25.35 -3.64 0.74
N ALA A 140 -25.06 -4.29 1.86
CA ALA A 140 -24.72 -5.71 1.94
C ALA A 140 -25.29 -6.35 3.24
N PRO A 141 -26.62 -6.36 3.42
CA PRO A 141 -27.25 -6.62 4.72
C PRO A 141 -27.08 -8.07 5.19
N THR A 142 -26.78 -8.99 4.27
CA THR A 142 -26.55 -10.41 4.54
C THR A 142 -25.09 -10.71 4.90
N ARG A 143 -24.18 -9.73 4.82
CA ARG A 143 -22.76 -9.91 5.08
C ARG A 143 -22.31 -9.16 6.32
N VAL A 144 -21.37 -9.78 7.02
CA VAL A 144 -20.68 -9.18 8.17
C VAL A 144 -19.32 -8.71 7.70
N PHE A 145 -18.97 -7.47 8.05
CA PHE A 145 -17.68 -6.87 7.77
C PHE A 145 -16.97 -6.59 9.08
N ALA A 146 -15.74 -7.07 9.22
CA ALA A 146 -14.84 -6.65 10.28
C ALA A 146 -14.28 -5.26 9.93
N ALA A 147 -14.54 -4.27 10.79
CA ALA A 147 -13.95 -2.96 10.66
C ALA A 147 -12.52 -2.98 11.25
N VAL A 148 -11.53 -2.64 10.45
CA VAL A 148 -10.12 -2.56 10.84
C VAL A 148 -9.54 -1.25 10.35
N SER A 149 -8.68 -0.61 11.13
CA SER A 149 -7.92 0.56 10.70
C SER A 149 -6.43 0.29 10.79
N MET A 150 -5.72 0.58 9.70
CA MET A 150 -4.25 0.56 9.59
C MET A 150 -3.70 2.00 9.49
N GLY A 151 -4.45 2.98 10.00
CA GLY A 151 -4.29 4.41 9.72
C GLY A 151 -5.36 4.94 8.77
N ASN A 152 -5.84 4.09 7.86
CA ASN A 152 -7.02 4.29 7.01
C ASN A 152 -8.08 3.19 7.28
N PRO A 153 -9.39 3.46 7.02
CA PRO A 153 -10.47 2.52 7.31
C PRO A 153 -10.57 1.37 6.28
N HIS A 154 -10.80 0.16 6.80
CA HIS A 154 -11.00 -1.07 6.04
C HIS A 154 -12.23 -1.84 6.56
N ALA A 155 -13.00 -2.40 5.63
CA ALA A 155 -14.15 -3.24 5.88
C ALA A 155 -13.91 -4.59 5.21
N VAL A 156 -13.53 -5.59 6.02
CA VAL A 156 -13.12 -6.91 5.54
C VAL A 156 -14.27 -7.90 5.71
N THR A 157 -14.66 -8.59 4.64
CA THR A 157 -15.61 -9.70 4.73
C THR A 157 -15.02 -10.98 4.14
N PHE A 158 -15.29 -12.11 4.80
CA PHE A 158 -14.92 -13.43 4.31
C PHE A 158 -16.08 -13.99 3.47
N VAL A 159 -15.77 -14.49 2.28
CA VAL A 159 -16.76 -14.96 1.32
C VAL A 159 -16.87 -16.48 1.31
N ASP A 160 -18.04 -16.99 0.95
CA ASP A 160 -18.27 -18.42 0.86
C ASP A 160 -17.62 -19.02 -0.39
N ALA A 161 -17.44 -20.35 -0.43
CA ALA A 161 -16.80 -21.03 -1.55
C ALA A 161 -17.47 -20.77 -2.91
N ARG A 162 -18.78 -20.49 -2.92
CA ARG A 162 -19.57 -20.22 -4.14
C ARG A 162 -19.58 -18.76 -4.56
N ASP A 163 -19.17 -17.86 -3.69
CA ASP A 163 -19.07 -16.45 -4.01
C ASP A 163 -17.94 -16.21 -4.99
N ASP A 164 -18.00 -15.11 -5.74
CA ASP A 164 -16.87 -14.58 -6.50
C ASP A 164 -16.45 -13.24 -5.88
N PRO A 165 -15.27 -13.17 -5.22
CA PRO A 165 -14.82 -11.95 -4.55
C PRO A 165 -14.70 -10.76 -5.51
N GLU A 166 -14.32 -10.97 -6.77
CA GLU A 166 -14.20 -9.87 -7.74
C GLU A 166 -15.59 -9.31 -8.07
N VAL A 167 -16.54 -10.20 -8.36
CA VAL A 167 -17.93 -9.80 -8.65
C VAL A 167 -18.52 -9.07 -7.45
N LEU A 168 -18.30 -9.57 -6.23
CA LEU A 168 -18.77 -8.90 -5.01
C LEU A 168 -18.10 -7.54 -4.80
N ALA A 169 -16.79 -7.42 -5.03
CA ALA A 169 -16.08 -6.15 -4.94
C ALA A 169 -16.65 -5.11 -5.91
N ARG A 170 -16.96 -5.51 -7.15
CA ARG A 170 -17.56 -4.61 -8.15
C ARG A 170 -19.01 -4.25 -7.86
N THR A 171 -19.80 -5.17 -7.31
CA THR A 171 -21.24 -4.99 -7.12
C THR A 171 -21.60 -4.37 -5.77
N LEU A 172 -20.89 -4.72 -4.71
CA LEU A 172 -21.17 -4.28 -3.34
C LEU A 172 -20.18 -3.22 -2.85
N GLY A 173 -18.93 -3.26 -3.31
CA GLY A 173 -17.86 -2.33 -2.90
C GLY A 173 -18.26 -0.86 -2.90
N PRO A 174 -18.85 -0.30 -3.99
CA PRO A 174 -19.23 1.12 -4.04
C PRO A 174 -20.29 1.51 -2.99
N GLY A 175 -21.21 0.58 -2.68
CA GLY A 175 -22.25 0.80 -1.68
C GLY A 175 -21.69 0.74 -0.26
N VAL A 176 -20.84 -0.25 0.02
CA VAL A 176 -20.18 -0.40 1.33
C VAL A 176 -19.18 0.73 1.60
N GLU A 177 -18.44 1.19 0.57
CA GLU A 177 -17.52 2.33 0.68
C GLU A 177 -18.20 3.57 1.29
N ARG A 178 -19.47 3.81 0.93
CA ARG A 178 -20.22 5.04 1.25
C ARG A 178 -21.29 4.82 2.32
N ASP A 179 -21.31 3.65 2.93
CA ASP A 179 -22.30 3.31 3.94
C ASP A 179 -22.18 4.25 5.15
N PRO A 180 -23.30 4.72 5.76
CA PRO A 180 -23.26 5.59 6.93
C PRO A 180 -22.50 5.04 8.14
N LEU A 181 -22.29 3.72 8.22
CA LEU A 181 -21.44 3.09 9.23
C LEU A 181 -19.95 3.45 9.10
N PHE A 182 -19.53 4.00 7.96
CA PHE A 182 -18.17 4.47 7.67
C PHE A 182 -18.18 5.96 7.29
N PRO A 183 -18.19 6.89 8.27
CA PRO A 183 -18.31 8.33 8.03
C PRO A 183 -17.23 8.90 7.09
N ASP A 184 -16.00 8.40 7.21
CA ASP A 184 -14.86 8.79 6.37
C ASP A 184 -14.70 7.91 5.13
N ARG A 185 -15.79 7.22 4.74
CA ARG A 185 -15.81 6.11 3.79
C ARG A 185 -14.88 4.97 4.21
N THR A 186 -14.80 3.90 3.43
CA THR A 186 -13.90 2.77 3.75
C THR A 186 -13.38 2.08 2.50
N ASN A 187 -12.18 1.49 2.58
CA ASN A 187 -11.78 0.44 1.67
C ASN A 187 -12.58 -0.83 2.00
N VAL A 188 -12.86 -1.66 1.00
CA VAL A 188 -13.72 -2.85 1.17
C VAL A 188 -13.00 -4.07 0.59
N GLU A 189 -12.66 -5.02 1.46
CA GLU A 189 -11.97 -6.26 1.10
C GLU A 189 -12.93 -7.45 1.10
N PHE A 190 -12.94 -8.21 0.01
CA PHE A 190 -13.67 -9.46 -0.13
C PHE A 190 -12.67 -10.61 -0.19
N VAL A 191 -12.68 -11.44 0.85
CA VAL A 191 -11.59 -12.39 1.12
C VAL A 191 -12.08 -13.82 1.01
N ARG A 192 -11.42 -14.61 0.16
CA ARG A 192 -11.56 -16.06 0.11
C ARG A 192 -10.39 -16.70 0.86
N GLN A 193 -10.68 -17.61 1.77
CA GLN A 193 -9.67 -18.49 2.33
C GLN A 193 -9.52 -19.73 1.44
N GLU A 194 -8.33 -19.95 0.93
CA GLU A 194 -7.99 -21.13 0.15
C GLU A 194 -7.69 -22.34 1.06
N ALA A 195 -7.72 -23.54 0.48
CA ALA A 195 -7.49 -24.79 1.21
C ALA A 195 -6.09 -24.88 1.88
N ASP A 196 -5.10 -24.18 1.33
CA ASP A 196 -3.73 -24.11 1.89
C ASP A 196 -3.58 -23.02 2.97
N GLY A 197 -4.66 -22.28 3.28
CA GLY A 197 -4.68 -21.17 4.23
C GLY A 197 -4.31 -19.80 3.64
N THR A 198 -3.99 -19.70 2.35
CA THR A 198 -3.80 -18.42 1.66
C THR A 198 -5.10 -17.62 1.69
N LEU A 199 -5.00 -16.30 1.91
CA LEU A 199 -6.13 -15.37 1.84
C LEU A 199 -6.10 -14.64 0.51
N THR A 200 -6.94 -15.04 -0.45
CA THR A 200 -7.07 -14.33 -1.72
C THR A 200 -8.08 -13.19 -1.55
N THR A 201 -7.71 -11.97 -1.90
CA THR A 201 -8.55 -10.78 -1.68
C THR A 201 -8.70 -9.91 -2.93
N TRP A 202 -9.91 -9.40 -3.13
CA TRP A 202 -10.21 -8.30 -4.04
C TRP A 202 -10.67 -7.10 -3.24
N VAL A 203 -10.19 -5.92 -3.62
CA VAL A 203 -10.44 -4.69 -2.90
C VAL A 203 -11.16 -3.69 -3.78
N TRP A 204 -12.17 -3.04 -3.21
CA TRP A 204 -12.68 -1.75 -3.67
C TRP A 204 -12.05 -0.67 -2.80
N GLU A 205 -11.07 0.04 -3.35
CA GLU A 205 -10.36 1.11 -2.65
C GLU A 205 -11.18 2.41 -2.65
N ARG A 206 -11.21 3.04 -1.47
CA ARG A 206 -11.89 4.31 -1.22
C ARG A 206 -11.39 5.37 -2.20
N GLY A 207 -12.30 5.90 -3.03
CA GLY A 207 -11.99 6.92 -4.04
C GLY A 207 -11.28 6.41 -5.30
N CYS A 208 -10.82 5.17 -5.35
CA CYS A 208 -10.08 4.60 -6.48
C CYS A 208 -10.87 3.54 -7.25
N GLY A 209 -11.73 2.76 -6.58
CA GLY A 209 -12.41 1.61 -7.15
C GLY A 209 -11.58 0.33 -7.06
N ILE A 210 -11.70 -0.58 -8.04
CA ILE A 210 -10.94 -1.84 -8.05
C ILE A 210 -9.46 -1.57 -8.31
N THR A 211 -8.59 -2.07 -7.44
CA THR A 211 -7.13 -2.01 -7.57
C THR A 211 -6.50 -3.39 -7.49
N ASP A 212 -5.31 -3.54 -8.08
CA ASP A 212 -4.61 -4.81 -8.11
C ASP A 212 -3.83 -5.12 -6.81
N ALA A 213 -3.52 -4.10 -6.00
CA ALA A 213 -2.81 -4.28 -4.75
C ALA A 213 -3.05 -3.15 -3.74
N CYS A 214 -3.47 -3.49 -2.53
CA CYS A 214 -3.58 -2.57 -1.39
C CYS A 214 -2.80 -3.11 -0.19
N GLY A 215 -1.69 -2.46 0.18
CA GLY A 215 -0.83 -2.93 1.29
C GLY A 215 -1.53 -2.87 2.66
N THR A 216 -2.22 -1.76 2.96
CA THR A 216 -2.97 -1.63 4.22
C THR A 216 -4.19 -2.57 4.25
N GLY A 217 -4.83 -2.80 3.10
CA GLY A 217 -5.93 -3.76 2.95
C GLY A 217 -5.49 -5.21 3.19
N ALA A 218 -4.29 -5.57 2.74
CA ALA A 218 -3.69 -6.87 3.05
C ALA A 218 -3.41 -7.03 4.56
N CYS A 219 -2.89 -5.99 5.21
CA CYS A 219 -2.70 -5.97 6.67
C CYS A 219 -4.03 -6.10 7.43
N ALA A 220 -5.05 -5.34 7.02
CA ALA A 220 -6.39 -5.40 7.60
C ALA A 220 -7.03 -6.78 7.42
N THR A 221 -6.87 -7.38 6.23
CA THR A 221 -7.33 -8.73 5.92
C THR A 221 -6.70 -9.78 6.85
N ALA A 222 -5.39 -9.73 7.02
CA ALA A 222 -4.69 -10.65 7.92
C ALA A 222 -5.10 -10.46 9.39
N ALA A 223 -5.27 -9.21 9.84
CA ALA A 223 -5.74 -8.92 11.19
C ALA A 223 -7.16 -9.45 11.44
N ALA A 224 -8.09 -9.20 10.50
CA ALA A 224 -9.44 -9.74 10.56
C ALA A 224 -9.45 -11.28 10.56
N ALA A 225 -8.55 -11.92 9.80
CA ALA A 225 -8.46 -13.38 9.75
C ALA A 225 -7.94 -13.98 11.06
N VAL A 226 -7.00 -13.30 11.74
CA VAL A 226 -6.56 -13.68 13.08
C VAL A 226 -7.70 -13.55 14.08
N ASP A 227 -8.44 -12.44 14.05
CA ASP A 227 -9.56 -12.21 14.97
C ASP A 227 -10.71 -13.21 14.75
N ALA A 228 -10.92 -13.65 13.50
CA ALA A 228 -11.89 -14.68 13.13
C ALA A 228 -11.40 -16.13 13.38
N GLY A 229 -10.16 -16.33 13.85
CA GLY A 229 -9.58 -17.65 14.07
C GLY A 229 -9.22 -18.42 12.79
N LEU A 230 -9.21 -17.75 11.63
CA LEU A 230 -8.87 -18.32 10.32
C LEU A 230 -7.35 -18.34 10.08
N ALA A 231 -6.59 -17.52 10.82
CA ALA A 231 -5.13 -17.46 10.76
C ALA A 231 -4.53 -17.38 12.17
N ARG A 232 -3.25 -17.73 12.31
CA ARG A 232 -2.53 -17.69 13.60
C ARG A 232 -1.68 -16.40 13.71
N PRO A 233 -1.74 -15.68 14.84
CA PRO A 233 -0.84 -14.54 15.07
C PRO A 233 0.61 -15.02 15.19
N GLU A 234 1.57 -14.11 14.99
CA GLU A 234 3.03 -14.35 14.99
C GLU A 234 3.51 -15.35 13.92
N THR A 235 2.66 -15.69 12.94
CA THR A 235 3.03 -16.56 11.82
C THR A 235 2.87 -15.83 10.50
N PRO A 236 3.69 -16.16 9.47
CA PRO A 236 3.50 -15.61 8.13
C PRO A 236 2.14 -15.99 7.56
N ILE A 237 1.33 -14.99 7.24
CA ILE A 237 0.03 -15.12 6.57
C ILE A 237 0.20 -14.63 5.14
N ARG A 238 -0.06 -15.50 4.17
CA ARG A 238 0.02 -15.14 2.76
C ARG A 238 -1.31 -14.53 2.32
N VAL A 239 -1.28 -13.27 1.88
CA VAL A 239 -2.42 -12.56 1.32
C VAL A 239 -2.16 -12.36 -0.18
N ALA A 240 -2.96 -13.01 -1.02
CA ALA A 240 -2.85 -12.93 -2.47
C ALA A 240 -3.80 -11.83 -3.01
N LEU A 241 -3.24 -10.86 -3.73
CA LEU A 241 -3.98 -9.82 -4.44
C LEU A 241 -3.81 -10.05 -5.95
N PRO A 242 -4.63 -9.42 -6.83
CA PRO A 242 -4.46 -9.56 -8.28
C PRO A 242 -3.04 -9.25 -8.77
N GLY A 243 -2.38 -8.24 -8.19
CA GLY A 243 -1.00 -7.84 -8.49
C GLY A 243 0.08 -8.79 -7.93
N GLY A 244 -0.31 -9.73 -7.08
CA GLY A 244 0.55 -10.76 -6.49
C GLY A 244 0.48 -10.79 -4.96
N PRO A 245 1.26 -11.69 -4.32
CA PRO A 245 1.14 -11.96 -2.90
C PRO A 245 1.97 -11.01 -2.03
N LEU A 246 1.41 -10.70 -0.85
CA LEU A 246 2.12 -10.15 0.29
C LEU A 246 2.17 -11.18 1.42
N THR A 247 3.19 -11.07 2.26
CA THR A 247 3.30 -11.83 3.50
C THR A 247 3.09 -10.89 4.67
N ILE A 248 2.08 -11.17 5.49
CA ILE A 248 1.73 -10.37 6.65
C ILE A 248 2.00 -11.16 7.93
N VAL A 249 2.58 -10.51 8.94
CA VAL A 249 2.68 -11.06 10.29
C VAL A 249 1.92 -10.13 11.23
N VAL A 250 0.88 -10.67 11.87
CA VAL A 250 0.06 -9.95 12.84
C VAL A 250 0.52 -10.33 14.25
N PRO A 251 0.93 -9.37 15.09
CA PRO A 251 1.38 -9.67 16.44
C PRO A 251 0.21 -10.07 17.36
N ARG A 252 0.51 -10.79 18.45
CA ARG A 252 -0.46 -11.06 19.52
C ARG A 252 -0.81 -9.81 20.30
N ALA A 253 0.19 -8.98 20.58
CA ALA A 253 -0.01 -7.70 21.25
C ALA A 253 -0.71 -6.75 20.28
N THR A 254 -1.87 -6.21 20.67
CA THR A 254 -2.71 -5.41 19.77
C THR A 254 -2.17 -4.01 19.49
N ASP A 255 -1.22 -3.55 20.29
CA ASP A 255 -0.49 -2.29 20.18
C ASP A 255 0.83 -2.41 19.42
N ALA A 256 1.26 -3.64 19.10
CA ALA A 256 2.44 -3.88 18.28
C ALA A 256 2.14 -3.76 16.78
N ASP A 257 3.18 -3.45 16.01
CA ASP A 257 3.06 -3.23 14.58
C ASP A 257 2.73 -4.52 13.81
N VAL A 258 1.74 -4.43 12.92
CA VAL A 258 1.59 -5.42 11.85
C VAL A 258 2.75 -5.27 10.89
N ILE A 259 3.34 -6.38 10.49
CA ILE A 259 4.48 -6.38 9.60
C ILE A 259 4.06 -6.87 8.22
N MET A 260 4.34 -6.07 7.20
CA MET A 260 4.08 -6.42 5.80
C MET A 260 5.40 -6.64 5.06
N THR A 261 5.53 -7.76 4.37
CA THR A 261 6.64 -8.05 3.47
C THR A 261 6.13 -8.23 2.05
N GLY A 262 6.78 -7.58 1.10
CA GLY A 262 6.46 -7.73 -0.32
C GLY A 262 7.60 -7.32 -1.25
N PRO A 263 7.50 -7.66 -2.54
CA PRO A 263 8.52 -7.27 -3.51
C PRO A 263 8.47 -5.78 -3.84
N ALA A 264 9.62 -5.28 -4.27
CA ALA A 264 9.78 -4.05 -5.03
C ALA A 264 10.87 -4.24 -6.08
N ARG A 265 10.79 -3.49 -7.19
CA ARG A 265 11.86 -3.43 -8.21
C ARG A 265 11.92 -2.10 -8.93
N GLU A 266 13.10 -1.75 -9.40
CA GLU A 266 13.27 -0.75 -10.46
C GLU A 266 12.98 -1.39 -11.82
N VAL A 267 12.19 -0.71 -12.66
CA VAL A 267 11.81 -1.16 -14.00
C VAL A 267 12.72 -0.54 -15.05
N PHE A 268 12.86 0.79 -15.02
CA PHE A 268 13.76 1.52 -15.91
C PHE A 268 14.07 2.90 -15.33
N ARG A 269 15.05 3.60 -15.91
CA ARG A 269 15.42 4.98 -15.57
C ARG A 269 15.26 5.86 -16.79
N GLY A 270 14.94 7.13 -16.59
CA GLY A 270 14.78 8.08 -17.69
C GLY A 270 14.86 9.53 -17.22
N ALA A 271 14.70 10.44 -18.16
CA ALA A 271 14.68 11.87 -17.90
C ALA A 271 13.60 12.55 -18.75
N VAL A 272 12.92 13.54 -18.18
CA VAL A 272 11.88 14.34 -18.87
C VAL A 272 12.18 15.84 -18.81
N PRO A 273 11.70 16.66 -19.76
CA PRO A 273 11.73 18.11 -19.62
C PRO A 273 10.91 18.54 -18.39
N TRP A 274 11.46 19.47 -17.59
CA TRP A 274 10.76 20.04 -16.45
C TRP A 274 9.64 21.00 -16.91
N ALA A 275 9.91 21.77 -17.98
CA ALA A 275 8.99 22.71 -18.63
C ALA A 275 8.08 22.00 -19.64
#